data_AF-A0A9J6R9W0-F1
#
_entry.id   AF-A0A9J6R9W0-F1
#
_cell.length_a   1.000
_cell.length_b   1.000
_cell.length_c   1.000
_cell.angle_alpha   90.00
_cell.angle_beta   90.00
_cell.angle_gamma   90.00
#
_symmetry.space_group_name_H-M   'P 1'
#
loop_
_entity.id
_entity.type
_entity.pdbx_description
1 polymer ?
#
loop_
_entity_poly.entity_id
_entity_poly.type
_entity_poly.pdbx_seq_one_letter_code
_entity_poly.pdbx_strand_id
1 'polypeptide(L)' 'MGIPDYDKALYFTMWQQWDDLLVLMVRTNDDFLAKKIESFLHAFRYGRNKQQVITMHEDLLHYIDHAMSADPVVVM' A
#
# COMPACT_ATOMS: atom_id res chain seq x y z
N MET A 1 3.54 -7.07 17.48
CA MET A 1 2.21 -6.43 17.35
C MET A 1 2.28 -5.48 16.16
N GLY A 2 2.39 -6.01 14.94
CA GLY A 2 2.83 -5.23 13.77
C GLY A 2 2.43 -5.81 12.42
N ILE A 3 1.24 -6.42 12.34
CA ILE A 3 0.68 -6.95 11.09
C ILE A 3 -0.67 -6.28 10.68
N PRO A 4 -1.32 -5.34 11.44
CA PRO A 4 -2.61 -4.84 11.00
C PRO A 4 -2.52 -3.81 9.86
N ASP A 5 -1.42 -3.07 9.72
CA ASP A 5 -1.35 -1.96 8.75
C ASP A 5 -1.11 -2.47 7.32
N TYR A 6 -0.27 -3.48 7.14
CA TYR A 6 -0.06 -4.10 5.83
C TYR A 6 -1.28 -4.89 5.33
N ASP A 7 -1.93 -5.66 6.22
CA ASP A 7 -3.15 -6.40 5.89
C ASP A 7 -4.30 -5.46 5.50
N LYS A 8 -4.46 -4.35 6.24
CA LYS A 8 -5.41 -3.29 5.88
C LYS A 8 -5.05 -2.62 4.56
N ALA A 9 -3.78 -2.31 4.31
CA ALA A 9 -3.35 -1.71 3.05
C ALA A 9 -3.69 -2.62 1.86
N LEU A 10 -3.45 -3.92 2.00
CA LEU A 10 -3.81 -4.92 0.99
C LEU A 10 -5.32 -4.97 0.78
N TYR A 11 -6.10 -5.05 1.87
CA TYR A 11 -7.56 -5.08 1.82
C TYR A 11 -8.11 -3.84 1.11
N PHE A 12 -7.71 -2.64 1.53
CA PHE A 12 -8.18 -1.40 0.90
C PHE A 12 -7.78 -1.31 -0.57
N THR A 13 -6.60 -1.82 -0.93
CA THR A 13 -6.15 -1.85 -2.33
C THR A 13 -7.00 -2.80 -3.17
N MET A 14 -7.30 -4.01 -2.69
CA MET A 14 -8.17 -4.97 -3.40
C MET A 14 -9.60 -4.47 -3.56
N TRP A 15 -10.13 -3.77 -2.56
CA TRP A 15 -11.49 -3.21 -2.57
C TRP A 15 -11.58 -1.80 -3.20
N GLN A 16 -10.46 -1.28 -3.72
CA GLN A 16 -10.35 0.09 -4.26
C GLN A 16 -10.81 1.18 -3.29
N GLN A 17 -10.65 0.96 -1.98
CA GLN A 17 -10.95 1.93 -0.93
C GLN A 17 -9.80 2.93 -0.76
N TRP A 18 -9.66 3.83 -1.73
CA TRP A 18 -8.58 4.82 -1.76
C TRP A 18 -8.63 5.85 -0.63
N ASP A 19 -9.82 6.12 -0.09
CA ASP A 19 -10.01 7.04 1.04
C ASP A 19 -9.48 6.43 2.35
N ASP A 20 -9.85 5.18 2.64
CA ASP A 20 -9.29 4.42 3.77
C ASP A 20 -7.78 4.19 3.62
N LEU A 21 -7.28 3.96 2.40
CA LEU A 21 -5.86 3.85 2.12
C LEU A 21 -5.10 5.15 2.46
N LEU A 22 -5.67 6.31 2.12
CA LEU A 22 -5.13 7.62 2.48
C LEU A 22 -5.11 7.82 4.01
N VAL A 23 -6.19 7.45 4.71
CA VAL A 23 -6.24 7.53 6.17
C VAL A 23 -5.22 6.59 6.81
N LEU A 24 -5.06 5.38 6.26
CA LEU A 24 -4.07 4.41 6.71
C LEU A 24 -2.64 4.95 6.54
N MET A 25 -2.33 5.59 5.41
CA MET A 25 -1.06 6.28 5.18
C MET A 25 -0.75 7.32 6.27
N VAL A 26 -1.74 8.10 6.70
CA VAL A 26 -1.54 9.15 7.73
C VAL A 26 -1.38 8.54 9.14
N ARG A 27 -1.92 7.35 9.35
CA ARG A 27 -1.94 6.66 10.66
C ARG A 27 -0.80 5.66 10.83
N THR A 28 -0.26 5.13 9.74
CA THR A 28 0.86 4.18 9.80
C THR A 28 2.13 4.90 10.23
N ASN A 29 2.98 4.19 10.99
CA ASN A 29 4.29 4.69 11.41
C ASN A 29 5.38 4.34 10.39
N ASP A 30 5.01 3.70 9.28
CA ASP A 30 5.94 3.31 8.22
C ASP A 30 5.97 4.36 7.09
N ASP A 31 7.04 5.15 7.06
CA ASP A 31 7.27 6.19 6.06
C ASP A 31 7.39 5.64 4.62
N PHE A 32 7.84 4.39 4.46
CA PHE A 32 7.99 3.77 3.14
C PHE A 32 6.65 3.35 2.55
N LEU A 33 5.82 2.67 3.35
CA LEU A 33 4.44 2.33 2.98
C LEU A 33 3.65 3.61 2.67
N ALA A 34 3.77 4.61 3.54
CA ALA A 34 3.05 5.86 3.38
C ALA A 34 3.41 6.56 2.05
N LYS A 35 4.70 6.65 1.70
CA LYS A 35 5.14 7.25 0.44
C LYS A 35 4.68 6.50 -0.81
N LYS A 36 4.62 5.17 -0.76
CA LYS A 36 4.10 4.36 -1.89
C LYS A 36 2.62 4.60 -2.10
N ILE A 37 1.84 4.62 -1.01
CA ILE A 37 0.42 4.97 -1.06
C ILE A 37 0.21 6.38 -1.62
N GLU A 38 1.00 7.36 -1.15
CA GLU A 38 0.94 8.74 -1.65
C GLU A 38 1.20 8.81 -3.16
N SER A 39 2.27 8.16 -3.63
CA SER A 39 2.67 8.14 -5.03
C SER A 39 1.58 7.51 -5.91
N PHE A 40 1.00 6.39 -5.44
CA PHE A 40 -0.12 5.75 -6.11
C PHE A 40 -1.35 6.65 -6.16
N LEU A 41 -1.75 7.27 -5.05
CA LEU A 41 -2.93 8.16 -4.98
C LEU A 41 -2.74 9.41 -5.84
N HIS A 42 -1.53 9.96 -5.88
CA HIS A 42 -1.18 11.09 -6.73
C HIS A 42 -1.25 10.71 -8.21
N ALA A 43 -0.70 9.55 -8.59
CA ALA A 43 -0.83 9.02 -9.94
C ALA A 43 -2.29 8.70 -10.30
N PHE A 44 -3.09 8.19 -9.37
CA PHE A 44 -4.50 7.89 -9.59
C PHE A 44 -5.34 9.17 -9.81
N ARG A 45 -5.09 10.22 -9.02
CA ARG A 45 -5.84 11.50 -9.11
C ARG A 45 -5.39 12.39 -10.25
N TYR A 46 -4.08 12.47 -10.51
CA TYR A 46 -3.48 13.41 -11.48
C TYR A 46 -2.90 12.74 -12.72
N GLY A 47 -2.62 11.44 -12.67
CA GLY A 47 -2.01 10.71 -13.76
C GLY A 47 -2.96 10.59 -14.95
N ARG A 48 -2.61 11.27 -16.04
CA ARG A 48 -3.30 11.10 -17.33
C ARG A 48 -3.03 9.72 -17.96
N ASN A 49 -1.98 9.03 -17.51
CA ASN A 49 -1.54 7.77 -18.08
C ASN A 49 -1.94 6.58 -17.19
N LYS A 50 -2.93 5.81 -17.65
CA LYS A 50 -3.46 4.63 -16.96
C LYS A 50 -2.41 3.57 -16.68
N GLN A 51 -1.41 3.42 -17.56
CA GLN A 51 -0.31 2.47 -17.34
C GLN A 51 0.50 2.81 -16.10
N GLN A 52 0.75 4.10 -15.83
CA GLN A 52 1.51 4.50 -14.63
C GLN A 52 0.74 4.17 -13.36
N VAL A 53 -0.58 4.34 -13.37
CA VAL A 53 -1.44 3.99 -12.23
C VAL A 53 -1.39 2.48 -11.95
N ILE A 54 -1.44 1.66 -13.01
CA ILE A 54 -1.35 0.20 -12.88
C ILE A 54 0.02 -0.21 -12.35
N THR A 55 1.12 0.35 -12.90
CA THR A 55 2.47 0.04 -12.41
C THR A 55 2.66 0.45 -10.95
N MET A 56 2.15 1.61 -10.53
CA MET A 56 2.19 2.05 -9.13
C MET A 56 1.33 1.15 -8.22
N HIS A 57 0.19 0.66 -8.73
CA HIS A 57 -0.64 -0.31 -8.01
C HIS A 57 0.11 -1.63 -7.80
N GLU A 58 0.74 -2.17 -8.84
CA GLU A 58 1.53 -3.40 -8.75
C GLU A 58 2.73 -3.23 -7.82
N ASP A 59 3.42 -2.08 -7.88
CA ASP A 59 4.54 -1.73 -7.00
C ASP A 59 4.12 -1.61 -5.52
N LEU A 60 2.93 -1.07 -5.25
CA LEU A 60 2.35 -1.02 -3.91
C LEU A 60 2.03 -2.43 -3.39
N LEU A 61 1.38 -3.27 -4.20
CA LEU A 61 1.07 -4.66 -3.84
C LEU A 61 2.34 -5.48 -3.58
N HIS A 62 3.34 -5.36 -4.46
CA HIS A 62 4.61 -6.05 -4.31
C HIS A 62 5.34 -5.61 -3.04
N TYR A 63 5.28 -4.32 -2.70
CA TYR A 63 5.86 -3.84 -1.45
C TYR A 63 5.12 -4.38 -0.22
N ILE A 64 3.79 -4.41 -0.23
CA ILE A 64 3.01 -4.97 0.87
C ILE A 64 3.31 -6.46 1.04
N ASP A 65 3.36 -7.22 -0.05
CA ASP A 65 3.72 -8.66 -0.03
C ASP A 65 5.14 -8.89 0.50
N HIS A 66 6.11 -8.09 0.04
CA HIS A 66 7.48 -8.15 0.51
C HIS A 66 7.59 -7.72 1.98
N ALA A 67 6.88 -6.69 2.42
CA ALA A 67 6.87 -6.25 3.82
C ALA A 67 6.26 -7.32 4.73
N MET A 68 5.15 -7.94 4.31
CA MET A 68 4.51 -9.05 5.03
C MET A 68 5.40 -10.29 5.10
N SER A 69 6.22 -10.56 4.06
CA SER A 69 7.20 -11.65 4.05
C SER A 69 8.52 -11.33 4.77
N ALA A 70 8.88 -10.04 4.85
CA ALA A 70 10.09 -9.57 5.52
C ALA A 70 9.97 -9.54 7.04
N ASP A 71 8.75 -9.61 7.59
CA ASP A 71 8.51 -10.06 8.94
C ASP A 71 8.61 -11.59 8.98
N PRO A 72 9.70 -12.19 9.52
CA PRO A 72 9.73 -13.61 9.79
C PRO A 72 8.74 -13.87 10.94
N VAL A 73 7.46 -13.98 10.63
CA VAL A 73 6.56 -14.84 11.40
C VAL A 73 7.11 -16.24 11.19
N VAL A 74 8.05 -16.58 12.09
CA VAL A 74 8.21 -17.87 12.73
C VAL A 74 7.20 -18.88 12.17
N VAL A 75 7.59 -19.54 11.08
CA VAL A 75 7.04 -20.83 10.72
C VAL A 75 7.69 -21.81 11.70
N MET A 76 7.12 -21.89 12.91
CA MET A 76 7.34 -23.00 13.85
C MET A 76 6.18 -23.99 13.71
#